data_AF-A0A0D0D928-F1
#
_entry.id   AF-A0A0D0D928-F1
#
_cell.length_a   1.000
_cell.length_b   1.000
_cell.length_c   1.000
_cell.angle_alpha   90.00
_cell.angle_beta   90.00
_cell.angle_gamma   90.00
#
_symmetry.space_group_name_H-M   'P 1'
#
loop_
_entity.id
_entity.type
_entity.pdbx_description
1 polymer ?
#
loop_
_entity_poly.entity_id
_entity_poly.type
_entity_poly.pdbx_seq_one_letter_code
_entity_poly.pdbx_strand_id
1 'polypeptide(L)'
;MLLTGYLRTTNHIVENLTDTIKHLTSGLLFPLMHGVVLEDLHCSWTLWKRLPLNLHANWSHVTLKRGWEDLLSIHRDLLDEAGLTFRNCFNSWKMLSDLIHFSPAYFASFKDCLCNLEVVEAILVIKTPIIAAHAMDVSNSTVARNIQSKSIINLLQQGGIENTDKFDDTDA
;
A
#
# COMPACT_ATOMS: atom_id res chain seq x y z
N MET A 1 6.43 -2.34 -4.06
CA MET A 1 6.59 -2.48 -2.59
C MET A 1 6.47 -3.96 -2.24
N LEU A 2 7.58 -4.60 -1.87
CA LEU A 2 7.63 -6.04 -1.56
C LEU A 2 7.38 -6.22 -0.05
N LEU A 3 6.30 -6.90 0.32
CA LEU A 3 6.06 -7.34 1.69
C LEU A 3 6.44 -8.82 1.79
N THR A 4 7.52 -9.14 2.49
CA THR A 4 7.93 -10.52 2.79
C THR A 4 7.21 -11.01 4.04
N GLY A 5 6.23 -11.90 3.89
CA GLY A 5 5.54 -12.58 4.99
C GLY A 5 6.03 -14.03 5.14
N TYR A 6 6.40 -14.44 6.36
CA TYR A 6 6.77 -15.83 6.67
C TYR A 6 5.51 -16.62 7.05
N LEU A 7 5.03 -17.52 6.19
CA LEU A 7 3.96 -18.46 6.56
C LEU A 7 4.57 -19.69 7.24
N ARG A 8 4.15 -19.94 8.48
CA ARG A 8 4.56 -21.10 9.30
C ARG A 8 3.66 -22.29 8.97
N THR A 9 4.14 -23.23 8.16
CA THR A 9 3.46 -24.50 7.91
C THR A 9 3.80 -25.53 9.00
N THR A 10 2.78 -26.23 9.49
CA THR A 10 2.91 -27.31 10.50
C THR A 10 3.54 -28.56 9.89
N ASN A 11 4.49 -29.14 10.64
CA ASN A 11 5.37 -30.24 10.24
C ASN A 11 4.61 -31.52 9.84
N HIS A 12 4.79 -32.00 8.61
CA HIS A 12 4.67 -33.43 8.31
C HIS A 12 6.05 -34.06 8.53
N ILE A 13 6.13 -35.01 9.46
CA ILE A 13 7.33 -35.80 9.72
C ILE A 13 7.51 -36.73 8.51
N VAL A 14 8.53 -36.46 7.70
CA VAL A 14 9.07 -37.40 6.71
C VAL A 14 10.41 -37.87 7.25
N GLU A 15 10.49 -39.16 7.55
CA GLU A 15 11.68 -39.84 8.04
C GLU A 15 12.77 -39.84 6.96
N ASN A 16 13.96 -39.35 7.35
CA ASN A 16 15.28 -39.55 6.76
C ASN A 16 15.46 -39.41 5.23
N LEU A 17 15.90 -38.21 4.80
CA LEU A 17 16.72 -38.01 3.61
C LEU A 17 17.90 -37.10 3.98
N THR A 18 19.04 -37.70 4.31
CA THR A 18 20.36 -37.06 4.19
C THR A 18 20.62 -36.76 2.72
N ASP A 19 20.20 -35.58 2.26
CA ASP A 19 21.06 -34.57 1.62
C ASP A 19 20.20 -33.44 1.06
N THR A 20 20.48 -32.24 1.55
CA THR A 20 20.02 -30.94 1.04
C THR A 20 18.51 -30.67 1.21
N ILE A 21 18.14 -30.10 2.37
CA ILE A 21 16.87 -29.36 2.51
C ILE A 21 16.91 -28.20 1.50
N LYS A 22 16.25 -28.35 0.37
CA LYS A 22 16.05 -27.28 -0.60
C LYS A 22 15.06 -26.30 0.00
N HIS A 23 15.57 -25.18 0.53
CA HIS A 23 14.72 -24.09 0.97
C HIS A 23 14.13 -23.41 -0.27
N LEU A 24 12.89 -23.74 -0.60
CA LEU A 24 12.16 -23.06 -1.67
C LEU A 24 11.77 -21.66 -1.19
N THR A 25 12.33 -20.64 -1.85
CA THR A 25 11.85 -19.27 -1.69
C THR A 25 10.75 -19.04 -2.69
N SER A 26 9.55 -18.73 -2.19
CA SER A 26 8.44 -18.21 -2.99
C SER A 26 8.20 -16.76 -2.62
N GLY A 27 7.65 -15.99 -3.56
CA GLY A 27 7.31 -14.60 -3.38
C GLY A 27 5.93 -14.30 -3.95
N LEU A 28 5.33 -13.20 -3.49
CA LEU A 28 4.10 -12.67 -4.06
C LEU A 28 4.38 -11.30 -4.66
N LEU A 29 3.93 -11.10 -5.89
CA LEU A 29 4.01 -9.83 -6.61
C LEU A 29 2.63 -9.17 -6.58
N PHE A 30 2.61 -7.91 -6.15
CA PHE A 30 1.42 -7.07 -6.10
C PHE A 30 1.58 -5.95 -7.13
N PRO A 31 0.95 -6.06 -8.31
CA PRO A 31 0.94 -4.99 -9.29
C PRO A 31 0.25 -3.75 -8.71
N LEU A 32 0.84 -2.58 -8.98
CA LEU A 32 0.22 -1.30 -8.65
C LEU A 32 -0.93 -1.07 -9.64
N MET A 33 -2.16 -1.17 -9.14
CA MET A 33 -3.39 -0.98 -9.92
C MET A 33 -3.86 0.47 -9.85
N HIS A 34 -4.93 0.80 -10.57
CA HIS A 34 -5.60 2.11 -10.58
C HIS A 34 -4.90 3.21 -11.37
N GLY A 35 -4.26 2.86 -12.49
CA GLY A 35 -3.63 3.85 -13.37
C GLY A 35 -2.36 4.46 -12.80
N VAL A 36 -1.79 3.87 -11.74
CA VAL A 36 -0.47 4.26 -11.22
C VAL A 36 0.56 4.07 -12.32
N VAL A 37 1.21 5.16 -12.70
CA VAL A 37 2.29 5.18 -13.68
C VAL A 37 3.65 5.21 -12.98
N LEU A 38 4.72 4.94 -13.71
CA LEU A 38 6.07 4.95 -13.15
C LEU A 38 6.40 6.33 -12.54
N GLU A 39 5.94 7.40 -13.19
CA GLU A 39 6.10 8.80 -12.79
C GLU A 39 5.60 9.07 -11.37
N ASP A 40 4.51 8.41 -10.95
CA ASP A 40 3.94 8.56 -9.61
C ASP A 40 4.90 8.05 -8.52
N LEU A 41 5.81 7.14 -8.89
CA LEU A 41 6.84 6.58 -8.01
C LEU A 41 8.12 7.41 -7.97
N HIS A 42 8.29 8.45 -8.81
CA HIS A 42 9.51 9.28 -8.81
C HIS A 42 9.72 9.99 -7.46
N CYS A 43 8.63 10.28 -6.74
CA CYS A 43 8.70 10.89 -5.42
C CYS A 43 9.10 9.90 -4.31
N SER A 44 9.21 8.60 -4.59
CA SER A 44 9.56 7.58 -3.59
C SER A 44 10.89 7.86 -2.88
N TRP A 45 11.90 8.33 -3.62
CA TRP A 45 13.19 8.72 -3.04
C TRP A 45 13.08 9.93 -2.11
N THR A 46 12.34 10.95 -2.52
CA THR A 46 12.09 12.14 -1.71
C THR A 46 11.29 11.79 -0.45
N LEU A 47 10.29 10.93 -0.58
CA LEU A 47 9.50 10.40 0.54
C LEU A 47 10.38 9.61 1.50
N TRP A 48 11.22 8.70 0.98
CA TRP A 48 12.14 7.89 1.79
C TRP A 48 13.14 8.74 2.56
N LYS A 49 13.70 9.79 1.94
CA LYS A 49 14.61 10.73 2.60
C LYS A 49 13.96 11.53 3.74
N ARG A 50 12.66 11.80 3.66
CA ARG A 50 11.91 12.60 4.64
C ARG A 50 11.19 11.74 5.68
N LEU A 51 11.15 10.42 5.49
CA LEU A 51 10.44 9.51 6.38
C LEU A 51 11.16 9.42 7.75
N PRO A 52 10.45 9.56 8.87
CA PRO A 52 11.04 9.41 10.21
C PRO A 52 11.66 8.03 10.48
N LEU A 53 11.29 7.01 9.70
CA LEU A 53 11.81 5.65 9.83
C LEU A 53 13.15 5.44 9.13
N ASN A 54 13.62 6.42 8.34
CA ASN A 54 14.93 6.35 7.71
C ASN A 54 15.99 6.84 8.71
N LEU A 55 16.82 5.92 9.19
CA LEU A 55 17.89 6.20 10.17
C LEU A 55 18.92 7.23 9.67
N HIS A 56 19.00 7.43 8.36
CA HIS A 56 19.91 8.39 7.71
C HIS A 56 19.19 9.68 7.29
N ALA A 57 17.91 9.86 7.63
CA ALA A 57 17.19 11.08 7.32
C ALA A 57 17.82 12.26 8.06
N ASN A 58 18.01 13.36 7.34
CA ASN A 58 18.38 14.62 7.96
C ASN A 58 17.15 15.15 8.72
N TRP A 59 17.22 15.15 10.05
CA TRP A 59 16.14 15.58 10.95
C TRP A 59 15.65 17.01 10.70
N SER A 60 16.44 17.86 10.04
CA SER A 60 15.99 19.20 9.62
C SER A 60 14.99 19.20 8.45
N HIS A 61 14.89 18.10 7.70
CA HIS A 61 13.93 17.91 6.60
C HIS A 61 12.81 16.93 6.91
N VAL A 62 12.83 16.30 8.10
CA VAL A 62 11.76 15.40 8.53
C VAL A 62 10.51 16.25 8.69
N THR A 63 9.52 15.96 7.84
CA THR A 63 8.26 16.69 7.86
C THR A 63 7.61 16.46 9.22
N LEU A 64 7.04 17.50 9.83
CA LEU A 64 6.28 17.39 11.08
C LEU A 64 5.34 16.19 10.97
N LYS A 65 5.26 15.34 12.00
CA LYS A 65 4.35 14.19 12.03
C LYS A 65 2.95 14.70 11.72
N ARG A 66 2.52 14.52 10.47
CA ARG A 66 1.18 14.86 10.06
C ARG A 66 0.23 13.81 10.60
N GLY A 67 -0.79 14.26 11.31
CA GLY A 67 -1.85 13.40 11.83
C GLY A 67 -2.86 13.07 10.74
N TRP A 68 -3.83 12.21 11.07
CA TRP A 68 -4.99 12.00 10.21
C TRP A 68 -5.80 13.30 10.02
N GLU A 69 -5.71 14.24 10.96
CA GLU A 69 -6.34 15.56 10.90
C GLU A 69 -5.83 16.38 9.71
N ASP A 70 -4.54 16.26 9.37
CA ASP A 70 -3.97 16.92 8.20
C ASP A 70 -4.52 16.36 6.89
N LEU A 71 -4.98 15.10 6.88
CA LEU A 71 -5.65 14.53 5.71
C LEU A 71 -6.97 15.24 5.41
N LEU A 72 -7.63 15.77 6.43
CA LEU A 72 -8.87 16.54 6.26
C LEU A 72 -8.65 17.85 5.50
N SER A 73 -7.41 18.34 5.45
CA SER A 73 -7.03 19.56 4.73
C SER A 73 -6.62 19.31 3.27
N ILE A 74 -6.57 18.05 2.81
CA ILE A 74 -6.18 17.69 1.45
C ILE A 74 -7.21 18.22 0.44
N HIS A 75 -8.50 18.10 0.76
CA HIS A 75 -9.55 18.71 -0.03
C HIS A 75 -9.78 20.13 0.50
N ARG A 76 -9.67 21.14 -0.37
CA ARG A 76 -10.06 22.50 0.03
C ARG A 76 -11.54 22.51 0.34
N ASP A 77 -11.88 22.98 1.54
CA ASP A 77 -13.23 23.34 1.92
C ASP A 77 -13.68 24.56 1.09
N LEU A 78 -14.14 24.30 -0.14
CA LEU A 78 -14.92 25.28 -0.88
C LEU A 78 -16.29 25.39 -0.21
N LEU A 79 -16.71 26.62 0.01
CA LEU A 79 -18.05 26.93 0.51
C LEU A 79 -19.04 26.76 -0.63
N ASP A 80 -20.14 26.08 -0.35
CA ASP A 80 -21.29 26.03 -1.26
C ASP A 80 -22.07 27.36 -1.23
N GLU A 81 -23.15 27.43 -2.01
CA GLU A 81 -24.05 28.61 -2.05
C GLU A 81 -24.69 28.92 -0.69
N ALA A 82 -24.77 27.94 0.22
CA ALA A 82 -25.28 28.09 1.58
C ALA A 82 -24.19 28.46 2.61
N GLY A 83 -22.93 28.62 2.17
CA GLY A 83 -21.80 28.91 3.06
C GLY A 83 -21.38 27.70 3.91
N LEU A 84 -21.71 26.48 3.49
CA LEU A 84 -21.30 25.24 4.15
C LEU A 84 -20.09 24.63 3.44
N THR A 85 -19.18 24.09 4.25
CA THR A 85 -18.09 23.27 3.73
C THR A 85 -18.59 21.88 3.38
N PHE A 86 -17.87 21.18 2.50
CA PHE A 86 -18.18 19.78 2.18
C PHE A 86 -18.28 18.90 3.45
N ARG A 87 -17.41 19.15 4.44
CA ARG A 87 -17.44 18.48 5.74
C ARG A 87 -18.72 18.75 6.52
N ASN A 88 -19.22 19.99 6.51
CA ASN A 88 -20.50 20.31 7.16
C ASN A 88 -21.66 19.60 6.47
N CYS A 89 -21.66 19.57 5.14
CA CYS A 89 -22.68 18.85 4.36
C CYS A 89 -22.66 17.35 4.68
N PHE A 90 -21.47 16.73 4.72
CA PHE A 90 -21.33 15.32 5.12
C PHE A 90 -21.82 15.07 6.54
N ASN A 91 -21.43 15.90 7.52
CA ASN A 91 -21.83 15.73 8.91
C ASN A 91 -23.36 15.86 9.08
N SER A 92 -23.97 16.87 8.45
CA SER A 92 -25.42 17.05 8.45
C SER A 92 -26.14 15.86 7.82
N TRP A 93 -25.66 15.40 6.67
CA TRP A 93 -26.21 14.21 6.03
C TRP A 93 -26.06 12.96 6.90
N LYS A 94 -24.90 12.76 7.53
CA LYS A 94 -24.66 11.59 8.37
C LYS A 94 -25.57 11.59 9.59
N MET A 95 -25.76 12.74 10.23
CA MET A 95 -26.71 12.90 11.33
C MET A 95 -28.15 12.58 10.88
N LEU A 96 -28.60 13.10 9.74
CA LEU A 96 -29.93 12.81 9.20
C LEU A 96 -30.09 11.33 8.86
N SER A 97 -29.09 10.74 8.20
CA SER A 97 -29.04 9.30 7.91
C SER A 97 -29.17 8.48 9.19
N ASP A 98 -28.44 8.83 10.24
CA ASP A 98 -28.47 8.08 11.49
C ASP A 98 -29.82 8.23 12.20
N LEU A 99 -30.43 9.41 12.17
CA LEU A 99 -31.79 9.62 12.68
C LEU A 99 -32.82 8.78 11.89
N ILE A 100 -32.72 8.71 10.58
CA ILE A 100 -33.65 7.94 9.74
C ILE A 100 -33.51 6.43 9.99
N HIS A 101 -32.28 5.93 10.15
CA HIS A 101 -32.02 4.48 10.22
C HIS A 101 -32.05 3.91 11.64
N PHE A 102 -31.72 4.70 12.66
CA PHE A 102 -31.52 4.20 14.04
C PHE A 102 -32.44 4.83 15.09
N SER A 103 -33.26 5.82 14.72
CA SER A 103 -34.16 6.49 15.68
C SER A 103 -35.62 6.02 15.54
N PRO A 104 -36.55 6.54 16.36
CA PRO A 104 -37.96 6.14 16.34
C PRO A 104 -38.62 6.27 14.96
N ALA A 105 -39.67 5.46 14.73
CA ALA A 105 -40.38 5.35 13.44
C ALA A 105 -40.86 6.67 12.84
N TYR A 106 -41.04 7.72 13.66
CA TYR A 106 -41.30 9.08 13.19
C TYR A 106 -40.27 9.54 12.14
N PHE A 107 -38.98 9.34 12.40
CA PHE A 107 -37.91 9.83 11.54
C PHE A 107 -37.74 9.02 10.25
N ALA A 108 -38.24 7.77 10.21
CA ALA A 108 -38.22 6.95 9.00
C ALA A 108 -39.04 7.55 7.86
N SER A 109 -40.02 8.42 8.17
CA SER A 109 -40.82 9.14 7.17
C SER A 109 -40.01 10.12 6.31
N PHE A 110 -38.84 10.57 6.78
CA PHE A 110 -37.97 11.50 6.05
C PHE A 110 -36.95 10.79 5.15
N LYS A 111 -37.09 9.48 4.94
CA LYS A 111 -36.16 8.70 4.10
C LYS A 111 -36.05 9.26 2.68
N ASP A 112 -37.17 9.73 2.12
CA ASP A 112 -37.20 10.30 0.77
C ASP A 112 -36.59 11.71 0.69
N CYS A 113 -36.37 12.38 1.83
CA CYS A 113 -35.69 13.67 1.91
C CYS A 113 -34.16 13.54 1.97
N LEU A 114 -33.63 12.32 2.15
CA LEU A 114 -32.20 12.09 2.24
C LEU A 114 -31.59 12.03 0.83
N CYS A 115 -30.96 13.12 0.39
CA CYS A 115 -30.24 13.16 -0.87
C CYS A 115 -29.03 12.21 -0.88
N ASN A 116 -28.64 11.71 -2.05
CA ASN A 116 -27.37 11.02 -2.21
C ASN A 116 -26.22 12.02 -2.06
N LEU A 117 -25.17 11.62 -1.35
CA LEU A 117 -23.98 12.46 -1.23
C LEU A 117 -23.24 12.53 -2.56
N GLU A 118 -22.66 13.69 -2.83
CA GLU A 118 -21.68 13.83 -3.88
C GLU A 118 -20.41 13.06 -3.51
N VAL A 119 -19.94 12.21 -4.43
CA VAL A 119 -18.72 11.44 -4.24
C VAL A 119 -17.55 12.30 -4.70
N VAL A 120 -16.76 12.81 -3.75
CA VAL A 120 -15.55 13.61 -4.04
C VAL A 120 -14.48 12.77 -4.72
N GLU A 121 -14.21 11.60 -4.15
CA GLU A 121 -13.25 10.65 -4.69
C GLU A 121 -13.69 9.23 -4.31
N ALA A 122 -13.99 8.43 -5.33
CA ALA A 122 -14.33 7.02 -5.11
C ALA A 122 -13.04 6.21 -5.00
N ILE A 123 -12.73 5.71 -3.81
CA ILE A 123 -11.73 4.65 -3.66
C ILE A 123 -12.34 3.38 -4.22
N LEU A 124 -11.94 3.01 -5.43
CA LEU A 124 -12.40 1.79 -6.07
C LEU A 124 -11.98 0.58 -5.22
N VAL A 125 -12.98 -0.12 -4.68
CA VAL A 125 -12.75 -1.38 -3.97
C VAL A 125 -12.62 -2.49 -5.01
N ILE A 126 -11.45 -2.59 -5.63
CA ILE A 126 -11.10 -3.74 -6.47
C ILE A 126 -10.20 -4.69 -5.71
N LYS A 127 -10.38 -5.98 -5.98
CA LYS A 127 -9.48 -7.00 -5.44
C LYS A 127 -8.09 -6.80 -6.06
N THR A 128 -7.09 -6.53 -5.23
CA THR A 128 -5.69 -6.49 -5.68
C THR A 128 -5.33 -7.87 -6.26
N PRO A 129 -4.94 -7.96 -7.53
CA PRO A 129 -4.47 -9.22 -8.08
C PRO A 129 -3.16 -9.60 -7.40
N ILE A 130 -2.99 -10.89 -7.14
CA ILE A 130 -1.81 -11.44 -6.48
C ILE A 130 -1.19 -12.41 -7.47
N ILE A 131 0.05 -12.15 -7.87
CA ILE A 131 0.79 -13.02 -8.78
C ILE A 131 1.79 -13.79 -7.93
N ALA A 132 1.66 -15.11 -7.89
CA ALA A 132 2.64 -15.96 -7.23
C ALA A 132 3.89 -16.03 -8.10
N ALA A 133 5.04 -15.70 -7.51
CA ALA A 133 6.34 -15.90 -8.15
C ALA A 133 6.66 -17.40 -8.23
N HIS A 134 7.33 -17.79 -9.30
CA HIS A 134 7.85 -19.15 -9.44
C HIS A 134 8.85 -19.45 -8.33
N ALA A 135 8.73 -20.63 -7.74
CA ALA A 135 9.63 -21.09 -6.71
C ALA A 135 11.05 -21.19 -7.28
N MET A 136 12.03 -20.66 -6.55
CA MET A 136 13.42 -20.65 -6.98
C MET A 136 14.22 -21.65 -6.14
N ASP A 137 15.13 -22.39 -6.79
CA ASP A 137 16.09 -23.26 -6.12
C ASP A 137 17.29 -22.43 -5.63
N VAL A 138 17.08 -21.65 -4.57
CA VAL A 138 18.12 -20.83 -3.93
C VAL A 138 18.34 -21.36 -2.52
N SER A 139 19.57 -21.75 -2.19
CA SER A 139 19.90 -22.25 -0.85
C SER A 139 19.79 -21.11 0.19
N ASN A 140 18.72 -21.08 0.99
CA ASN A 140 18.50 -20.06 2.04
C ASN A 140 19.42 -20.19 3.27
N SER A 141 20.50 -20.97 3.21
CA SER A 141 21.33 -21.29 4.39
C SER A 141 22.26 -20.15 4.84
N THR A 142 22.24 -18.99 4.18
CA THR A 142 23.02 -17.82 4.64
C THR A 142 22.27 -16.52 4.36
N VAL A 143 22.03 -15.72 5.40
CA VAL A 143 21.38 -14.39 5.34
C VAL A 143 22.04 -13.50 4.28
N ALA A 144 23.37 -13.61 4.14
CA ALA A 144 24.13 -12.92 3.10
C ALA A 144 23.67 -13.27 1.69
N ARG A 145 23.34 -14.54 1.37
CA ARG A 145 22.95 -14.98 0.02
C ARG A 145 21.51 -14.64 -0.35
N ASN A 146 20.64 -14.51 0.65
CA ASN A 146 19.25 -14.06 0.48
C ASN A 146 19.18 -12.55 0.24
N ILE A 147 20.01 -11.77 0.93
CA ILE A 147 20.11 -10.31 0.76
C ILE A 147 20.98 -9.95 -0.46
N GLN A 148 22.04 -10.72 -0.74
CA GLN A 148 22.88 -10.54 -1.92
C GLN A 148 22.10 -10.92 -3.17
N SER A 149 21.39 -9.94 -3.70
CA SER A 149 21.03 -9.77 -5.10
C SER A 149 20.27 -10.93 -5.77
N LYS A 150 20.78 -12.15 -5.83
CA LYS A 150 20.28 -13.21 -6.71
C LYS A 150 18.82 -13.63 -6.47
N SER A 151 18.37 -13.74 -5.22
CA SER A 151 16.96 -14.06 -4.92
C SER A 151 16.02 -12.88 -5.22
N ILE A 152 16.42 -11.68 -4.81
CA ILE A 152 15.64 -10.45 -5.01
C ILE A 152 15.60 -10.06 -6.50
N ILE A 153 16.75 -10.09 -7.20
CA ILE A 153 16.88 -9.85 -8.64
C ILE A 153 15.99 -10.81 -9.41
N ASN A 154 16.00 -12.10 -9.08
CA ASN A 154 15.16 -13.07 -9.79
C ASN A 154 13.66 -12.80 -9.53
N LEU A 155 13.27 -12.44 -8.29
CA LEU A 155 11.90 -11.99 -8.01
C LEU A 155 11.52 -10.71 -8.78
N LEU A 156 12.43 -9.74 -8.87
CA LEU A 156 12.24 -8.50 -9.62
C LEU A 156 12.12 -8.78 -11.13
N GLN A 157 12.96 -9.66 -11.67
CA GLN A 157 12.93 -10.10 -13.06
C GLN A 157 11.62 -10.83 -13.38
N GLN A 158 11.13 -11.69 -12.50
CA GLN A 158 9.81 -12.31 -12.64
C GLN A 158 8.66 -11.28 -12.60
N GLY A 159 8.87 -10.16 -11.91
CA GLY A 159 7.98 -9.00 -11.95
C GLY A 159 8.18 -8.06 -13.14
N GLY A 160 9.05 -8.40 -14.10
CA GLY A 160 9.34 -7.56 -15.27
C GLY A 160 10.20 -6.33 -14.97
N ILE A 161 10.86 -6.28 -13.81
CA ILE A 161 11.78 -5.22 -13.43
C ILE A 161 13.19 -5.71 -13.78
N GLU A 162 13.68 -5.34 -14.97
CA GLU A 162 15.07 -5.59 -15.37
C GLU A 162 15.99 -4.59 -14.66
N ASN A 163 17.09 -5.07 -14.08
CA ASN A 163 18.15 -4.18 -13.59
C ASN A 163 18.73 -3.42 -14.78
N THR A 164 18.49 -2.12 -14.88
CA THR A 164 19.39 -1.22 -15.61
C THR A 164 20.69 -1.07 -14.81
N ASP A 165 21.50 -2.12 -14.79
CA ASP A 165 22.94 -1.98 -14.57
C ASP A 165 23.53 -1.28 -15.81
N LYS A 166 23.35 0.04 -15.85
CA LYS A 166 24.30 0.95 -16.47
C LYS A 166 24.84 1.86 -15.37
N PHE A 167 25.51 1.25 -14.39
CA PHE A 167 26.66 1.94 -13.81
C PHE A 167 27.76 1.80 -14.85
N ASP A 168 28.01 2.92 -15.50
CA ASP A 168 29.07 3.16 -16.46
C ASP A 168 30.40 2.82 -15.78
N ASP A 169 30.94 1.63 -16.05
CA ASP A 169 32.38 1.43 -15.97
C ASP A 169 32.99 2.27 -17.10
N THR A 170 33.23 3.55 -16.82
CA THR A 170 34.15 4.36 -17.61
C THR A 170 35.46 4.45 -16.86
N ASP A 171 36.43 3.72 -17.42
CA ASP A 171 37.86 3.79 -17.15
C ASP A 171 38.37 5.24 -17.00
N ALA A 172 39.08 5.49 -15.89
CA ALA A 172 40.32 6.31 -15.83
C ALA A 172 41.00 6.16 -14.46
#